data_AF-A0A9E5TTB1-F1
#
_entry.id   AF-A0A9E5TTB1-F1
#
_cell.length_a   1.000
_cell.length_b   1.000
_cell.length_c   1.000
_cell.angle_alpha   90.00
_cell.angle_beta   90.00
_cell.angle_gamma   90.00
#
_symmetry.space_group_name_H-M   'P 1'
#
loop_
_entity.id
_entity.type
_entity.pdbx_description
1 polymer ?
#
loop_
_entity_poly.entity_id
_entity_poly.type
_entity_poly.pdbx_seq_one_letter_code
_entity_poly.pdbx_strand_id
1 'polypeptide(L)'
;ALSIVMALVVSWVSFFIHIYSIGYMHDDPGYPRYFTYLNLFVFMMLNLILANNFLLMFVGWEGVGLCSYLLIGFWFEKDSASNAGKKAFVVNRVGDFGFLL
;
A
#
# COMPACT_ATOMS: atom_id res chain seq x y z
N ALA A 1 -0.63 -0.83 -23.52
CA ALA A 1 -0.42 0.63 -23.48
C ALA A 1 -0.76 1.22 -22.10
N LEU A 2 -1.99 1.04 -21.59
CA LEU A 2 -2.40 1.59 -20.29
C LEU A 2 -1.54 1.12 -19.09
N SER A 3 -1.23 -0.18 -18.99
CA SER A 3 -0.41 -0.71 -17.89
C SER A 3 1.00 -0.11 -17.83
N ILE A 4 1.57 0.28 -18.98
CA ILE A 4 2.90 0.91 -19.04
C ILE A 4 2.82 2.34 -18.48
N VAL A 5 1.76 3.09 -18.83
CA VAL A 5 1.54 4.43 -18.29
C VAL A 5 1.33 4.37 -16.77
N MET A 6 0.51 3.43 -16.29
CA MET A 6 0.27 3.26 -14.85
C MET A 6 1.54 2.82 -14.11
N ALA A 7 2.33 1.90 -14.67
CA ALA A 7 3.60 1.48 -14.08
C ALA A 7 4.61 2.64 -13.99
N LEU A 8 4.68 3.49 -15.02
CA LEU A 8 5.52 4.70 -14.98
C LEU A 8 5.06 5.66 -13.88
N VAL A 9 3.76 5.96 -13.80
CA VAL A 9 3.21 6.85 -12.77
C VAL A 9 3.51 6.32 -11.37
N VAL A 10 3.24 5.04 -11.11
CA VAL A 10 3.52 4.42 -9.80
C VAL A 10 5.01 4.47 -9.47
N SER A 11 5.88 4.17 -10.43
CA SER A 11 7.32 4.18 -10.19
C SER A 11 7.85 5.59 -9.89
N TRP A 12 7.41 6.61 -10.64
CA TRP A 12 7.80 8.00 -10.42
C TRP A 12 7.29 8.53 -9.08
N VAL A 13 6.01 8.33 -8.77
CA VAL A 13 5.43 8.76 -7.49
C VAL A 13 6.09 8.04 -6.33
N SER A 14 6.30 6.73 -6.45
CA SER A 14 7.01 5.92 -5.45
C SER A 14 8.42 6.46 -5.21
N PHE A 15 9.17 6.80 -6.26
CA PHE A 15 10.52 7.35 -6.14
C PHE A 15 10.56 8.65 -5.30
N PHE A 16 9.65 9.58 -5.58
CA PHE A 16 9.56 10.82 -4.78
C PHE A 16 9.15 10.55 -3.33
N ILE A 17 8.21 9.63 -3.09
CA ILE A 17 7.79 9.25 -1.73
C ILE A 17 8.95 8.61 -0.97
N HIS A 18 9.78 7.79 -1.61
CA HIS A 18 10.95 7.19 -0.97
C HIS A 18 11.96 8.26 -0.55
N ILE A 19 12.30 9.20 -1.44
CA ILE A 19 13.21 10.31 -1.11
C ILE A 19 12.65 11.13 0.06
N TYR A 20 11.37 11.50 0.01
CA TYR A 20 10.72 12.24 1.09
C TYR A 20 10.75 11.47 2.41
N SER A 21 10.49 10.15 2.36
CA SER A 21 10.44 9.29 3.53
C SER A 21 11.80 9.12 4.21
N ILE A 22 12.92 9.19 3.47
CA ILE A 22 14.26 9.16 4.06
C ILE A 22 14.46 10.35 5.01
N GLY A 23 14.02 11.54 4.61
CA GLY A 23 14.11 12.74 5.45
C GLY A 23 13.08 12.77 6.57
N TYR A 24 11.84 12.38 6.29
CA TYR A 24 10.74 12.40 7.27
C TYR A 24 10.95 11.41 8.43
N MET A 25 11.50 10.24 8.15
CA MET A 25 11.70 9.15 9.13
C MET A 25 13.12 9.10 9.71
N HIS A 26 13.97 10.11 9.47
CA HIS A 26 15.40 10.08 9.81
C HIS A 26 15.66 9.77 11.29
N ASP A 27 14.81 10.31 12.18
CA ASP A 27 14.97 10.18 13.63
C ASP A 27 14.05 9.10 14.26
N ASP A 28 13.31 8.34 13.46
CA ASP A 28 12.35 7.34 13.96
C ASP A 28 12.97 5.94 14.03
N PRO A 29 12.97 5.26 15.20
CA PRO A 29 13.51 3.91 15.35
C PRO A 29 12.77 2.85 14.52
N GLY A 30 11.54 3.15 14.07
CA GLY A 30 10.73 2.31 13.20
C GLY A 30 11.06 2.44 11.70
N TYR A 31 12.07 3.22 11.32
CA TYR A 31 12.54 3.40 9.93
C TYR A 31 12.56 2.11 9.07
N PRO A 32 13.23 1.01 9.48
CA PRO A 32 13.30 -0.21 8.64
C PRO A 32 11.93 -0.86 8.42
N ARG A 33 11.03 -0.78 9.41
CA ARG A 33 9.67 -1.32 9.31
C ARG A 33 8.83 -0.51 8.33
N TYR A 34 8.88 0.82 8.42
CA TYR A 34 8.17 1.70 7.49
C TYR A 34 8.62 1.47 6.04
N PHE A 35 9.93 1.43 5.79
CA PHE A 35 10.46 1.17 4.45
C PHE A 35 10.10 -0.23 3.93
N THR A 36 10.01 -1.24 4.80
CA THR A 36 9.54 -2.57 4.39
C THR A 36 8.09 -2.52 3.90
N TYR A 37 7.20 -1.84 4.63
CA TYR A 37 5.80 -1.70 4.24
C TYR A 37 5.64 -0.86 2.97
N LEU A 38 6.44 0.20 2.82
CA LEU A 38 6.44 1.04 1.62
C LEU A 38 6.88 0.26 0.38
N ASN A 39 7.95 -0.52 0.47
CA ASN A 39 8.41 -1.39 -0.63
C ASN A 39 7.37 -2.46 -0.97
N LEU A 40 6.75 -3.07 0.05
CA LEU A 40 5.70 -4.06 -0.15
C LEU A 40 4.47 -3.45 -0.83
N PHE A 41 4.10 -2.21 -0.48
CA PHE A 41 3.01 -1.48 -1.13
C PHE A 41 3.28 -1.30 -2.62
N VAL A 42 4.48 -0.84 -2.99
CA VAL A 42 4.87 -0.65 -4.40
C VAL A 42 4.89 -1.98 -5.14
N PHE A 43 5.41 -3.03 -4.53
CA PHE A 43 5.42 -4.37 -5.13
C PHE A 43 4.00 -4.88 -5.41
N MET A 44 3.06 -4.76 -4.45
CA MET A 44 1.68 -5.21 -4.65
C MET A 44 0.96 -4.35 -5.71
N MET A 45 1.25 -3.05 -5.75
CA MET A 45 0.68 -2.14 -6.74
C MET A 45 1.18 -2.43 -8.16
N LEU A 46 2.47 -2.79 -8.31
CA LEU A 46 3.01 -3.25 -9.58
C LEU A 46 2.41 -4.60 -10.01
N ASN A 47 2.22 -5.55 -9.08
CA ASN A 47 1.54 -6.80 -9.38
C ASN A 47 0.10 -6.58 -9.85
N LEU A 48 -0.64 -5.65 -9.24
CA LEU A 48 -1.99 -5.31 -9.66
C LEU A 48 -2.02 -4.75 -11.08
N ILE A 49 -1.11 -3.83 -11.44
CA ILE A 49 -1.07 -3.20 -12.77
C ILE A 49 -0.64 -4.19 -13.87
N LEU A 50 0.27 -5.10 -13.53
CA LEU A 50 0.81 -6.10 -14.46
C LEU A 50 -0.01 -7.39 -14.50
N ALA A 51 -1.05 -7.51 -13.66
CA ALA A 51 -1.90 -8.69 -13.62
C ALA A 51 -2.59 -8.91 -14.97
N ASN A 52 -2.45 -10.12 -15.51
CA ASN A 52 -3.09 -10.54 -16.76
C ASN A 52 -4.30 -11.45 -16.53
N ASN A 53 -4.65 -11.72 -15.27
CA ASN A 53 -5.75 -12.56 -14.88
C ASN A 53 -6.42 -12.05 -13.59
N PHE A 54 -7.69 -12.36 -13.41
CA PHE A 54 -8.49 -11.89 -12.27
C PHE A 54 -7.95 -12.33 -10.92
N LEU A 55 -7.36 -13.54 -10.83
CA LEU A 55 -6.80 -14.05 -9.60
C LEU A 55 -5.59 -13.21 -9.15
N LEU A 56 -4.65 -12.94 -10.05
CA LEU A 56 -3.46 -12.14 -9.77
C LEU A 56 -3.82 -10.68 -9.49
N MET A 57 -4.83 -10.15 -10.18
CA MET A 57 -5.37 -8.82 -9.92
C MET A 57 -5.98 -8.73 -8.51
N PHE A 58 -6.76 -9.74 -8.11
CA PHE A 58 -7.34 -9.83 -6.77
C PHE A 58 -6.26 -9.96 -5.69
N VAL A 59 -5.22 -10.78 -5.92
CA VAL A 59 -4.08 -10.88 -5.00
C VAL A 59 -3.35 -9.53 -4.86
N GLY A 60 -3.10 -8.83 -5.97
CA GLY A 60 -2.53 -7.49 -5.93
C GLY A 60 -3.42 -6.49 -5.18
N TRP A 61 -4.73 -6.58 -5.38
CA TRP A 61 -5.74 -5.72 -4.75
C TRP A 61 -5.79 -5.90 -3.23
N GLU A 62 -5.94 -7.14 -2.76
CA GLU A 62 -5.87 -7.48 -1.33
C GLU A 62 -4.52 -7.07 -0.72
N GLY A 63 -3.43 -7.30 -1.47
CA GLY A 63 -2.08 -6.93 -1.06
C GLY A 63 -1.92 -5.42 -0.83
N VAL A 64 -2.45 -4.58 -1.74
CA VAL A 64 -2.45 -3.12 -1.59
C VAL A 64 -3.30 -2.70 -0.38
N GLY A 65 -4.45 -3.33 -0.16
CA GLY A 65 -5.30 -3.10 1.01
C GLY A 65 -4.61 -3.41 2.34
N LEU A 66 -3.93 -4.55 2.41
CA LEU A 66 -3.14 -4.96 3.57
C LEU A 66 -1.96 -4.01 3.83
N CYS A 67 -1.19 -3.66 2.79
CA CYS A 67 -0.07 -2.72 2.93
C CYS A 67 -0.54 -1.34 3.42
N SER A 68 -1.68 -0.87 2.94
CA SER A 68 -2.30 0.38 3.39
C SER A 68 -2.67 0.33 4.86
N TYR A 69 -3.24 -0.79 5.32
CA TYR A 69 -3.52 -1.01 6.74
C TYR A 69 -2.25 -0.95 7.60
N LEU A 70 -1.18 -1.61 7.18
CA LEU A 70 0.11 -1.63 7.90
C LEU A 70 0.78 -0.25 7.95
N LEU A 71 0.67 0.55 6.89
CA LEU A 71 1.21 1.92 6.84
C LEU A 71 0.39 2.89 7.69
N ILE A 72 -0.95 2.84 7.64
CA ILE A 72 -1.82 3.69 8.47
C ILE A 72 -1.68 3.32 9.95
N GLY A 73 -1.57 2.02 10.24
CA GLY A 73 -1.37 1.48 11.58
C GLY A 73 0.09 1.49 12.05
N PHE A 74 1.02 2.14 11.34
CA PHE A 74 2.44 2.11 11.66
C PHE A 74 2.75 2.60 13.10
N TRP A 75 2.01 3.60 13.58
CA TRP A 75 2.03 4.08 14.96
C TRP A 75 0.99 3.36 15.83
N PHE A 76 1.12 2.04 15.96
CA PHE A 76 0.14 1.18 16.64
C PHE A 76 -0.06 1.52 18.13
N GLU A 77 0.91 2.19 18.78
CA GLU A 77 0.80 2.65 20.17
C GLU A 77 -0.26 3.75 20.35
N LYS A 78 -0.62 4.45 19.28
CA LYS A 78 -1.67 5.46 19.31
C LYS A 78 -2.99 4.82 18.93
N ASP A 79 -3.93 4.79 19.87
CA ASP A 79 -5.27 4.23 19.64
C ASP A 79 -5.98 4.85 18.43
N SER A 80 -5.75 6.14 18.15
CA SER A 80 -6.31 6.79 16.97
C SER A 80 -5.79 6.20 15.66
N ALA A 81 -4.51 5.82 15.60
CA ALA A 81 -3.90 5.22 14.40
C ALA A 81 -4.34 3.76 14.23
N SER A 82 -4.41 3.00 15.33
CA SER A 82 -4.93 1.62 15.33
C SER A 82 -6.40 1.56 14.88
N ASN A 83 -7.25 2.47 15.37
CA ASN A 83 -8.65 2.55 14.97
C ASN A 83 -8.83 3.08 13.53
N ALA A 84 -8.00 4.02 13.09
CA ALA A 84 -8.01 4.50 11.71
C ALA A 84 -7.62 3.38 10.72
N GLY A 85 -6.57 2.61 11.04
CA GLY A 85 -6.17 1.44 10.27
C GLY A 85 -7.32 0.43 10.18
N LYS A 86 -7.92 0.04 11.31
CA LYS A 86 -9.05 -0.90 11.32
C LYS A 86 -10.21 -0.41 10.46
N LYS A 87 -10.56 0.88 10.56
CA LYS A 87 -11.63 1.47 9.74
C LYS A 87 -11.29 1.41 8.25
N ALA A 88 -10.06 1.78 7.87
CA ALA A 88 -9.61 1.71 6.48
C ALA A 88 -9.65 0.28 5.94
N PHE A 89 -9.22 -0.71 6.73
CA PHE A 89 -9.25 -2.11 6.32
C PHE A 89 -10.68 -2.64 6.14
N VAL A 90 -11.59 -2.33 7.07
CA VAL A 90 -13.00 -2.75 6.96
C VAL A 90 -13.67 -2.15 5.74
N VAL A 91 -13.45 -0.86 5.47
CA VAL A 91 -14.01 -0.20 4.28
C VAL A 91 -13.43 -0.78 2.99
N ASN A 92 -12.12 -1.06 2.96
CA ASN A 92 -11.49 -1.75 1.84
C ASN A 92 -12.14 -3.11 1.61
N ARG A 93 -12.36 -3.87 2.68
CA ARG A 93 -12.97 -5.21 2.61
C ARG A 93 -14.39 -5.20 2.07
N VAL A 94 -15.18 -4.19 2.42
CA VAL A 94 -16.52 -3.99 1.85
C VAL A 94 -16.45 -3.69 0.35
N GLY A 95 -15.46 -2.91 -0.09
CA GLY A 95 -15.18 -2.68 -1.51
C GLY A 95 -14.79 -3.96 -2.25
N ASP A 96 -14.00 -4.84 -1.63
CA ASP A 96 -13.58 -6.13 -2.20
C ASP A 96 -14.78 -7.03 -2.50
N PHE A 97 -15.80 -7.04 -1.63
CA PHE A 97 -17.05 -7.77 -1.88
C PHE A 97 -17.84 -7.21 -3.07
N GLY A 98 -17.76 -5.90 -3.32
CA GLY A 98 -18.34 -5.28 -4.51
C GLY A 98 -17.54 -5.58 -5.79
N PHE A 99 -16.26 -5.89 -5.67
CA PHE A 99 -15.39 -6.29 -6.79
C PHE A 99 -15.56 -7.77 -7.17
N LEU A 100 -15.96 -8.62 -6.21
CA LEU A 100 -16.21 -10.05 -6.39
C LEU A 100 -17.61 -10.40 -6.93
N LEU A 101 -18.53 -9.43 -6.95
CA LEU A 101 -19.92 -9.55 -7.43
C LEU A 101 -20.03 -9.15 -8.91
#